data_AF-A0A857GLB8-F1
#
_entry.id   AF-A0A857GLB8-F1
#
_cell.length_a   1.000
_cell.length_b   1.000
_cell.length_c   1.000
_cell.angle_alpha   90.00
_cell.angle_beta   90.00
_cell.angle_gamma   90.00
#
_symmetry.space_group_name_H-M   'P 1'
#
loop_
_entity.id
_entity.type
_entity.pdbx_description
1 polymer ?
#
loop_
_entity_poly.entity_id
_entity_poly.type
_entity_poly.pdbx_seq_one_letter_code
_entity_poly.pdbx_strand_id
1 'polypeptide(L)'
;MLAHCFIGSNTLLLYFCCMNEETVQLNLKVPASLRDQLRDAAAANHRSMTAELISRVSMSFEYDTPIDRVNTLETRIFELEMFLKKQFPDEYEPWERRRR
;
A
#
# COMPACT_ATOMS: atom_id res chain seq x y z
N MET A 1 -22.52 -3.82 -19.63
CA MET A 1 -22.35 -2.70 -20.60
C MET A 1 -20.87 -2.37 -20.59
N LEU A 2 -20.11 -2.88 -21.56
CA LEU A 2 -18.65 -2.78 -21.60
C LEU A 2 -18.26 -1.44 -22.22
N ALA A 3 -17.60 -0.56 -21.46
CA ALA A 3 -17.02 0.67 -21.98
C ALA A 3 -15.57 0.39 -22.40
N HIS A 4 -15.36 0.22 -23.71
CA HIS A 4 -14.02 0.29 -24.30
C HIS A 4 -13.59 1.75 -24.33
N CYS A 5 -12.53 2.11 -23.60
CA CYS A 5 -11.87 3.40 -23.75
C CYS A 5 -10.49 3.21 -24.39
N PHE A 6 -10.31 3.98 -25.45
CA PHE A 6 -9.21 4.01 -26.39
C PHE A 6 -7.97 4.68 -25.76
N ILE A 7 -6.79 4.11 -25.99
CA ILE A 7 -5.51 4.59 -25.47
C ILE A 7 -4.97 5.68 -26.40
N GLY A 8 -4.87 6.92 -25.89
CA GLY A 8 -4.10 8.01 -26.48
C GLY A 8 -2.77 8.18 -25.72
N SER A 9 -1.68 8.27 -26.47
CA SER A 9 -0.29 8.17 -25.98
C SER A 9 0.10 9.22 -24.93
N ASN A 10 0.82 8.74 -23.91
CA ASN A 10 1.49 9.43 -22.80
C ASN A 10 0.64 9.78 -21.56
N THR A 11 0.89 8.98 -20.51
CA THR A 11 0.43 9.08 -19.11
C THR A 11 -0.79 8.23 -18.80
N LEU A 12 -0.55 6.96 -18.46
CA LEU A 12 -1.53 6.09 -17.80
C LEU A 12 -1.73 6.55 -16.35
N LEU A 13 -2.79 7.32 -16.09
CA LEU A 13 -3.33 7.49 -14.75
C LEU A 13 -4.35 6.38 -14.51
N LEU A 14 -3.90 5.29 -13.89
CA LEU A 14 -4.80 4.29 -13.29
C LEU A 14 -5.37 4.88 -11.99
N TYR A 15 -6.38 5.73 -12.13
CA TYR A 15 -7.06 6.41 -11.02
C TYR A 15 -8.58 6.24 -11.15
N PHE A 16 -9.07 5.05 -11.47
CA PHE A 16 -10.52 4.86 -11.72
C PHE A 16 -11.20 3.73 -10.95
N CYS A 17 -10.52 3.00 -10.05
CA CYS A 17 -11.21 1.93 -9.31
C CYS A 17 -11.68 2.31 -7.89
N CYS A 18 -11.25 3.45 -7.32
CA CYS A 18 -11.48 3.70 -5.88
C CYS A 18 -11.93 5.11 -5.46
N MET A 19 -12.27 6.03 -6.38
CA MET A 19 -12.77 7.37 -5.97
C MET A 19 -14.26 7.53 -6.28
N ASN A 20 -15.08 7.02 -5.36
CA ASN A 20 -16.53 7.31 -5.27
C ASN A 20 -16.82 8.43 -4.25
N GLU A 21 -15.80 9.16 -3.78
CA GLU A 21 -15.92 10.27 -2.83
C GLU A 21 -15.76 11.62 -3.53
N GLU A 22 -16.57 12.61 -3.12
CA GLU A 22 -16.48 13.98 -3.61
C GLU A 22 -15.10 14.58 -3.31
N THR A 23 -14.33 14.93 -4.35
CA THR A 23 -12.99 15.49 -4.19
C THR A 23 -13.06 16.96 -3.77
N VAL A 24 -12.55 17.28 -2.58
CA VAL A 24 -12.46 18.67 -2.08
C VAL A 24 -11.05 19.23 -2.35
N GLN A 25 -10.97 20.45 -2.89
CA GLN A 25 -9.69 21.16 -3.04
C GLN A 25 -9.27 21.81 -1.72
N LEU A 26 -8.06 21.52 -1.26
CA LEU A 26 -7.50 22.07 -0.03
C LEU A 26 -6.38 23.07 -0.34
N ASN A 27 -6.48 24.28 0.23
CA ASN A 27 -5.42 25.28 0.18
C ASN A 27 -4.51 25.13 1.42
N LEU A 28 -3.47 24.31 1.30
CA LEU A 28 -2.56 24.00 2.39
C LEU A 28 -1.41 25.01 2.50
N LYS A 29 -1.17 25.51 3.72
CA LYS A 29 0.03 26.28 4.06
C LYS A 29 1.01 25.36 4.78
N VAL A 30 2.16 25.11 4.16
CA VAL A 30 3.20 24.23 4.71
C VAL A 30 4.57 24.93 4.68
N PRO A 31 5.49 24.59 5.60
CA PRO A 31 6.86 25.08 5.53
C PRO A 31 7.53 24.67 4.20
N ALA A 32 8.36 25.56 3.65
CA ALA A 32 9.09 25.30 2.41
C ALA A 32 9.97 24.03 2.49
N SER A 33 10.61 23.81 3.64
CA SER A 33 11.40 22.61 3.91
C SER A 33 10.57 21.33 3.81
N LEU A 34 9.35 21.33 4.33
CA LEU A 34 8.45 20.17 4.27
C LEU A 34 7.95 19.91 2.84
N ARG A 35 7.62 20.98 2.10
CA ARG A 35 7.24 20.87 0.68
C ARG A 35 8.36 20.23 -0.14
N ASP A 36 9.60 20.66 0.06
CA ASP A 36 10.74 20.13 -0.69
C ASP A 36 10.98 18.64 -0.34
N GLN A 37 10.89 18.26 0.94
CA GLN A 37 10.94 16.85 1.35
C GLN A 37 9.82 16.00 0.72
N LEU A 38 8.59 16.53 0.65
CA LEU A 38 7.46 15.84 0.01
C LEU A 38 7.69 15.68 -1.50
N ARG A 39 8.27 16.67 -2.17
CA ARG A 39 8.61 16.59 -3.59
C ARG A 39 9.64 15.51 -3.85
N ASP A 40 10.70 15.47 -3.05
CA ASP A 40 11.79 14.52 -3.22
C ASP A 40 11.30 13.08 -2.94
N ALA A 41 10.47 12.90 -1.90
CA ALA A 41 9.84 11.61 -1.62
C ALA A 41 8.86 11.16 -2.71
N ALA A 42 8.06 12.08 -3.25
CA ALA A 42 7.15 11.77 -4.35
C ALA A 42 7.92 11.32 -5.61
N ALA A 43 9.05 11.97 -5.90
CA ALA A 43 9.93 11.57 -7.00
C ALA A 43 10.53 10.17 -6.78
N ALA A 44 11.00 9.87 -5.57
CA ALA A 44 11.53 8.56 -5.21
C ALA A 44 10.47 7.44 -5.30
N ASN A 45 9.22 7.74 -4.94
CA ASN A 45 8.10 6.79 -4.98
C ASN A 45 7.39 6.75 -6.34
N HIS A 46 7.85 7.49 -7.35
CA HIS A 46 7.21 7.63 -8.66
C HIS A 46 5.74 8.06 -8.59
N ARG A 47 5.43 8.95 -7.63
CA ARG A 47 4.07 9.49 -7.37
C ARG A 47 4.03 11.00 -7.63
N SER A 48 2.83 11.54 -7.83
CA SER A 48 2.63 12.98 -7.75
C SER A 48 2.74 13.44 -6.29
N MET A 49 3.10 14.71 -6.08
CA MET A 49 3.19 15.27 -4.72
C MET A 49 1.86 15.15 -3.96
N THR A 50 0.72 15.31 -4.64
CA THR A 50 -0.61 15.12 -4.07
C THR A 50 -0.85 13.66 -3.69
N ALA A 51 -0.48 12.71 -4.54
CA ALA A 51 -0.65 11.28 -4.24
C ALA A 51 0.23 10.82 -3.06
N GLU A 52 1.46 11.34 -2.96
CA GLU A 52 2.33 11.07 -1.81
C GLU A 52 1.76 11.67 -0.52
N LEU A 53 1.23 12.90 -0.57
CA LEU A 53 0.58 13.53 0.57
C LEU A 53 -0.63 12.73 1.04
N ILE A 54 -1.53 12.35 0.11
CA ILE A 54 -2.69 11.50 0.43
C ILE A 54 -2.23 10.19 1.05
N SER A 55 -1.27 9.49 0.43
CA SER A 55 -0.77 8.21 0.95
C SER A 55 -0.27 8.33 2.39
N ARG A 56 0.54 9.34 2.70
CA ARG A 56 1.08 9.52 4.07
C ARG A 56 -0.02 9.86 5.07
N VAL A 57 -0.95 10.72 4.68
CA VAL A 57 -2.06 11.13 5.53
C VAL A 57 -3.02 9.96 5.78
N SER A 58 -3.38 9.22 4.73
CA SER A 58 -4.19 8.00 4.85
C SER A 58 -3.53 6.99 5.79
N MET A 59 -2.23 6.71 5.60
CA MET A 59 -1.48 5.82 6.50
C MET A 59 -1.42 6.33 7.95
N SER A 60 -1.49 7.65 8.18
CA SER A 60 -1.52 8.19 9.55
C SER A 60 -2.86 7.96 10.25
N PHE A 61 -3.93 7.75 9.49
CA PHE A 61 -5.27 7.41 10.00
C PHE A 61 -5.53 5.91 10.04
N GLU A 62 -4.74 5.12 9.31
CA GLU A 62 -4.61 3.68 9.51
C GLU A 62 -3.92 3.43 10.86
N TYR A 63 -4.68 3.61 11.95
CA TYR A 63 -4.30 3.09 13.25
C TYR A 63 -4.38 1.58 13.16
N ASP A 64 -3.24 0.97 12.87
CA ASP A 64 -3.00 -0.45 13.07
C ASP A 64 -3.26 -0.76 14.55
N THR A 65 -4.49 -1.16 14.85
CA THR A 65 -4.79 -1.67 16.18
C THR A 65 -3.86 -2.87 16.42
N PRO A 66 -3.51 -3.20 17.67
CA PRO A 66 -2.74 -4.41 17.94
C PRO A 66 -3.35 -5.65 17.26
N ILE A 67 -4.67 -5.67 17.09
CA ILE A 67 -5.42 -6.73 16.39
C ILE A 67 -5.10 -6.74 14.89
N ASP A 68 -5.13 -5.59 14.22
CA ASP A 68 -4.83 -5.50 12.77
C ASP A 68 -3.39 -5.93 12.47
N ARG A 69 -2.46 -5.58 13.37
CA ARG A 69 -1.07 -6.04 13.27
C ARG A 69 -0.96 -7.54 13.43
N VAL A 70 -1.64 -8.13 14.41
CA VAL A 70 -1.67 -9.59 14.61
C VAL A 70 -2.24 -10.28 13.37
N ASN A 71 -3.39 -9.84 12.85
CA ASN A 71 -4.01 -10.42 11.65
C ASN A 71 -3.09 -10.33 10.41
N THR A 72 -2.39 -9.20 10.25
CA THR A 72 -1.42 -9.00 9.16
C THR A 72 -0.23 -9.97 9.30
N LEU A 73 0.27 -10.14 10.52
CA LEU A 73 1.37 -11.07 10.80
C LEU A 73 0.94 -12.52 10.60
N GLU A 74 -0.27 -12.90 11.03
CA GLU A 74 -0.83 -14.24 10.81
C GLU A 74 -0.94 -14.56 9.32
N THR A 75 -1.41 -13.62 8.51
CA THR A 75 -1.48 -13.78 7.04
C THR A 75 -0.09 -14.01 6.45
N ARG A 76 0.91 -13.22 6.86
CA ARG A 76 2.29 -13.37 6.38
C ARG A 76 2.92 -14.69 6.82
N ILE A 77 2.67 -15.11 8.06
CA ILE A 77 3.13 -16.40 8.57
C ILE A 77 2.55 -17.51 7.69
N PHE A 78 1.25 -17.47 7.42
CA PHE A 78 0.59 -18.46 6.58
C PHE A 78 1.19 -18.53 5.16
N GLU A 79 1.41 -17.39 4.50
CA GLU A 79 2.03 -17.34 3.17
C GLU A 79 3.45 -17.92 3.17
N LEU A 80 4.24 -17.59 4.18
CA LEU A 80 5.60 -18.12 4.34
C LEU A 80 5.59 -19.62 4.61
N GLU A 81 4.69 -20.12 5.46
CA GLU A 81 4.53 -21.54 5.71
C GLU A 81 4.14 -22.30 4.43
N MET A 82 3.22 -21.75 3.64
CA MET A 82 2.87 -22.30 2.33
C MET A 82 4.07 -22.34 1.38
N PHE A 83 4.85 -21.25 1.33
CA PHE A 83 6.05 -21.16 0.50
C PHE A 83 7.10 -22.19 0.91
N LEU A 84 7.39 -22.29 2.20
CA LEU A 84 8.38 -23.23 2.74
C LEU A 84 7.95 -24.67 2.50
N LYS A 85 6.69 -25.01 2.76
CA LYS A 85 6.16 -26.36 2.48
C LYS A 85 6.27 -26.72 1.00
N LYS A 86 6.10 -25.75 0.11
CA LYS A 86 6.23 -25.96 -1.34
C LYS A 86 7.68 -26.16 -1.77
N GLN A 87 8.61 -25.37 -1.24
CA GLN A 87 10.02 -25.42 -1.66
C GLN A 87 10.84 -26.51 -0.97
N PHE A 88 10.53 -26.77 0.30
CA PHE A 88 11.30 -27.67 1.16
C PHE A 88 10.32 -28.62 1.88
N PRO A 89 9.63 -29.50 1.15
CA PRO A 89 8.57 -30.34 1.72
C PRO A 89 9.07 -31.29 2.82
N ASP A 90 10.32 -31.76 2.72
CA ASP A 90 10.90 -32.73 3.67
C ASP A 90 11.55 -32.06 4.89
N GLU A 91 11.94 -30.79 4.78
CA GLU A 91 12.56 -30.00 5.85
C GLU A 91 11.53 -29.12 6.60
N TYR A 92 10.39 -28.84 5.97
CA TYR A 92 9.36 -28.03 6.57
C TYR A 92 8.66 -28.77 7.72
N GLU A 93 8.96 -28.32 8.94
CA GLU A 93 8.27 -28.74 10.14
C GLU A 93 7.46 -27.57 10.74
N PRO A 94 6.12 -27.69 10.83
CA PRO A 94 5.27 -26.71 11.49
C PRO A 94 5.71 -26.46 12.93
N TRP A 95 5.77 -25.20 13.33
CA TRP A 95 6.27 -24.80 14.64
C TRP A 95 5.44 -25.35 15.82
N GLU A 96 4.17 -25.69 15.58
CA GLU A 96 3.25 -26.30 16.56
C GLU A 96 3.71 -27.69 17.02
N ARG A 97 4.43 -28.42 16.16
CA ARG A 97 4.98 -29.74 16.52
C ARG A 97 6.18 -29.64 17.47
N ARG A 98 6.93 -28.54 17.41
CA ARG A 98 8.11 -28.31 18.27
C ARG A 98 7.79 -27.98 19.73
N ARG A 99 6.53 -27.66 20.05
CA ARG A 99 6.09 -27.33 21.42
C ARG A 99 5.50 -28.52 22.19
N ARG A 100 5.46 -29.72 21.60
CA ARG A 100 5.10 -30.95 22.33
C ARG A 100 6.29 -31.60 22.99
#